data_AF-A0A6N7D050-F1
#
_entry.id   AF-A0A6N7D050-F1
#
_cell.length_a   1.000
_cell.length_b   1.000
_cell.length_c   1.000
_cell.angle_alpha   90.00
_cell.angle_beta   90.00
_cell.angle_gamma   90.00
#
_symmetry.space_group_name_H-M   'P 1'
#
loop_
_entity.id
_entity.type
_entity.pdbx_description
1 polymer ?
#
loop_
_entity_poly.entity_id
_entity_poly.type
_entity_poly.pdbx_seq_one_letter_code
_entity_poly.pdbx_strand_id
1 'polypeptide(L)'
;MQPSQPPPVDSTSLALAGGLVASALAALVLALAGCADTPSSPADSGGAGERTAHRGGPPGGGGGGGWGGGGGMAGGPPGGGPGGPGGRGPAGRGGTELAEHTGPQVEPAGARTVDNGRFVLEQGQAYLANDPDLSAIYVRGRARVQLTAPQISKRGDSSAPLASSQRGLNAALLASDGSDVTVRGGRIDSNGASAAAVAALGTGTRVWLGQLRVRTGGAHAHGVAVSAGGRAELLDADITTTGPRAAALVADRGGSTLLATGGTLQTQGAGAPVLYSAGNLQLRKLRAHADDGPAAVVDGGGAITLHDSALAAGRQAGVLFQQAAEPGGAPAGRGYFAAQGGSIAAADGPLFAVVGSQATLVLEQVSLDARSGLLLDARAGTVQVLATRQALRGRLSADARSTLSLVLRNGSRLEGALAGASLQLDASSRWQVTADSTLAVLQPPAAGTAPGTGIDSGGHTVRYDARLPGNAWLQGRSLPLAGGGQLVPGNEPGA
;
A
#
# COMPACT_ATOMS: atom_id res chain seq x y z
N MET A 1 -59.44 -0.97 0.49
CA MET A 1 -58.51 -1.92 1.14
C MET A 1 -57.11 -1.36 1.04
N GLN A 2 -56.66 -0.66 2.09
CA GLN A 2 -55.28 -0.23 2.29
C GLN A 2 -54.69 -1.11 3.39
N PRO A 3 -53.46 -1.64 3.25
CA PRO A 3 -52.80 -2.36 4.32
C PRO A 3 -52.25 -1.38 5.37
N SER A 4 -52.53 -1.70 6.62
CA SER A 4 -52.17 -0.99 7.85
C SER A 4 -50.66 -0.92 8.09
N GLN A 5 -50.16 0.25 8.49
CA GLN A 5 -48.81 0.46 9.00
C GLN A 5 -48.62 -0.18 10.39
N PRO A 6 -47.45 -0.78 10.70
CA PRO A 6 -47.14 -1.26 12.04
C PRO A 6 -46.71 -0.10 12.98
N PRO A 7 -46.92 -0.22 14.30
CA PRO A 7 -46.61 0.84 15.26
C PRO A 7 -45.09 1.01 15.50
N PRO A 8 -44.65 2.20 15.99
CA PRO A 8 -43.24 2.50 16.21
C PRO A 8 -42.68 1.73 17.41
N VAL A 9 -41.52 1.12 17.25
CA VAL A 9 -40.75 0.49 18.32
C VAL A 9 -39.89 1.51 19.04
N ASP A 10 -40.09 1.59 20.35
CA ASP A 10 -39.49 2.52 21.30
C ASP A 10 -38.00 2.20 21.51
N SER A 11 -37.15 3.24 21.45
CA SER A 11 -35.68 3.12 21.39
C SER A 11 -35.04 3.18 22.78
N THR A 12 -35.46 2.32 23.70
CA THR A 12 -34.81 2.18 25.01
C THR A 12 -35.05 0.78 25.57
N SER A 13 -34.23 -0.20 25.17
CA SER A 13 -33.95 -1.46 25.89
C SER A 13 -33.05 -2.37 25.05
N LEU A 14 -31.73 -2.15 25.06
CA LEU A 14 -30.73 -3.15 24.64
C LEU A 14 -29.34 -2.76 25.19
N ALA A 15 -29.28 -2.59 26.51
CA ALA A 15 -28.05 -2.80 27.27
C ALA A 15 -28.17 -4.19 27.90
N LEU A 16 -27.06 -4.95 27.93
CA LEU A 16 -26.95 -6.36 28.37
C LEU A 16 -27.33 -7.44 27.35
N ALA A 17 -26.46 -7.65 26.35
CA ALA A 17 -26.05 -8.98 25.87
C ALA A 17 -25.06 -8.82 24.69
N GLY A 18 -23.77 -8.67 25.00
CA GLY A 18 -22.71 -8.47 24.01
C GLY A 18 -21.46 -9.29 24.32
N GLY A 19 -21.64 -10.53 24.77
CA GLY A 19 -20.60 -11.55 24.82
C GLY A 19 -21.00 -12.67 23.88
N LEU A 20 -20.03 -13.17 23.09
CA LEU A 20 -20.15 -14.22 22.05
C LEU A 20 -20.74 -13.81 20.70
N VAL A 21 -19.96 -13.09 19.87
CA VAL A 21 -19.80 -13.42 18.43
C VAL A 21 -18.41 -12.95 17.97
N ALA A 22 -17.41 -13.82 18.08
CA ALA A 22 -16.09 -13.60 17.48
C ALA A 22 -15.51 -14.94 17.02
N SER A 23 -16.21 -15.60 16.10
CA SER A 23 -15.72 -16.81 15.40
C SER A 23 -16.64 -17.12 14.21
N ALA A 24 -16.47 -16.43 13.08
CA ALA A 24 -16.90 -16.90 11.75
C ALA A 24 -16.54 -15.87 10.67
N LEU A 25 -15.26 -15.76 10.30
CA LEU A 25 -14.86 -15.20 8.99
C LEU A 25 -13.40 -15.58 8.70
N ALA A 26 -13.14 -16.88 8.66
CA ALA A 26 -11.89 -17.45 8.18
C ALA A 26 -12.10 -18.90 7.73
N ALA A 27 -12.89 -19.11 6.67
CA ALA A 27 -12.89 -20.37 5.92
C ALA A 27 -13.60 -20.20 4.57
N LEU A 28 -12.85 -19.85 3.52
CA LEU A 28 -13.12 -20.38 2.16
C LEU A 28 -11.92 -20.13 1.22
N VAL A 29 -10.80 -20.84 1.45
CA VAL A 29 -9.78 -21.08 0.41
C VAL A 29 -9.21 -22.49 0.61
N LEU A 30 -9.74 -23.46 -0.12
CA LEU A 30 -9.12 -24.70 -0.64
C LEU A 30 -10.27 -25.39 -1.42
N ALA A 31 -10.14 -25.84 -2.66
CA ALA A 31 -9.12 -26.74 -3.16
C ALA A 31 -9.03 -26.70 -4.69
N LEU A 32 -7.84 -26.98 -5.23
CA LEU A 32 -7.59 -27.96 -6.29
C LEU A 32 -6.08 -27.93 -6.62
N ALA A 33 -5.31 -28.75 -5.93
CA ALA A 33 -4.00 -29.21 -6.38
C ALA A 33 -3.71 -30.56 -5.70
N GLY A 34 -4.13 -31.64 -6.35
CA GLY A 34 -3.64 -32.99 -6.08
C GLY A 34 -2.86 -33.45 -7.30
N CYS A 35 -1.56 -33.64 -7.17
CA CYS A 35 -0.94 -34.96 -7.18
C CYS A 35 0.57 -34.83 -6.92
N ALA A 36 1.08 -35.89 -6.31
CA ALA A 36 2.37 -36.11 -5.68
C ALA A 36 3.60 -35.85 -6.57
N ASP A 37 4.73 -35.51 -5.93
CA ASP A 37 5.83 -36.48 -5.78
C ASP A 37 6.77 -36.12 -4.62
N THR A 38 7.19 -37.18 -3.92
CA THR A 38 8.02 -37.22 -2.71
C THR A 38 9.52 -37.02 -2.98
N PRO A 39 10.32 -36.65 -1.94
CA PRO A 39 11.69 -36.18 -2.10
C PRO A 39 12.76 -37.29 -2.05
N SER A 40 13.86 -37.09 -2.78
CA SER A 40 15.12 -37.84 -2.58
C SER A 40 16.26 -36.86 -2.25
N SER A 41 16.86 -37.00 -1.07
CA SER A 41 18.09 -36.32 -0.65
C SER A 41 19.34 -37.17 -1.01
N PRO A 42 20.59 -36.74 -0.72
CA PRO A 42 21.61 -36.49 -1.74
C PRO A 42 22.69 -37.58 -1.79
N ALA A 43 23.43 -37.63 -2.89
CA ALA A 43 24.65 -38.42 -2.99
C ALA A 43 25.88 -37.51 -3.05
N ASP A 44 26.79 -37.83 -2.14
CA ASP A 44 28.14 -37.36 -1.94
C ASP A 44 29.07 -37.71 -3.12
N SER A 45 29.98 -36.80 -3.48
CA SER A 45 31.28 -37.17 -4.06
C SER A 45 32.24 -35.98 -3.98
N GLY A 46 33.32 -36.16 -3.24
CA GLY A 46 34.44 -35.23 -3.14
C GLY A 46 35.54 -35.46 -4.20
N GLY A 47 36.55 -34.60 -4.12
CA GLY A 47 37.87 -34.71 -4.77
C GLY A 47 38.06 -33.68 -5.89
N ALA A 48 38.68 -32.51 -5.65
CA ALA A 48 40.10 -32.21 -5.41
C ALA A 48 40.79 -31.64 -6.67
N GLY A 49 41.56 -30.56 -6.49
CA GLY A 49 42.40 -29.91 -7.51
C GLY A 49 42.38 -28.38 -7.40
N GLU A 50 42.97 -27.79 -6.36
CA GLU A 50 44.32 -27.20 -6.34
C GLU A 50 44.50 -25.86 -7.09
N ARG A 51 45.08 -24.88 -6.36
CA ARG A 51 45.87 -23.70 -6.79
C ARG A 51 45.07 -22.50 -7.34
N THR A 52 45.28 -21.24 -6.97
CA THR A 52 46.34 -20.57 -6.20
C THR A 52 45.83 -19.19 -5.77
N ALA A 53 46.29 -18.72 -4.62
CA ALA A 53 46.09 -17.37 -4.13
C ALA A 53 46.83 -16.33 -4.99
N HIS A 54 46.22 -15.17 -5.20
CA HIS A 54 46.96 -13.93 -5.39
C HIS A 54 46.34 -12.82 -4.53
N ARG A 55 47.00 -12.57 -3.39
CA ARG A 55 47.05 -11.25 -2.76
C ARG A 55 48.05 -10.42 -3.55
N GLY A 56 47.66 -9.21 -3.92
CA GLY A 56 48.57 -8.16 -4.37
C GLY A 56 48.14 -6.85 -3.73
N GLY A 57 48.91 -6.40 -2.74
CA GLY A 57 48.81 -5.05 -2.18
C GLY A 57 49.39 -3.99 -3.14
N PRO A 58 49.28 -2.70 -2.77
CA PRO A 58 49.32 -1.56 -3.69
C PRO A 58 50.73 -0.99 -3.88
N PRO A 59 50.89 -0.03 -4.80
CA PRO A 59 51.88 1.03 -4.66
C PRO A 59 51.21 2.40 -4.46
N GLY A 60 51.77 3.17 -3.53
CA GLY A 60 51.42 4.57 -3.28
C GLY A 60 52.34 5.56 -4.00
N GLY A 61 52.00 6.84 -3.82
CA GLY A 61 52.73 8.05 -4.25
C GLY A 61 52.04 8.73 -5.45
N GLY A 62 51.71 10.02 -5.46
CA GLY A 62 51.96 11.15 -4.58
C GLY A 62 51.79 12.45 -5.40
N GLY A 63 51.33 13.52 -4.76
CA GLY A 63 51.20 14.89 -5.34
C GLY A 63 49.77 15.20 -5.83
N GLY A 64 49.09 16.28 -5.45
CA GLY A 64 49.50 17.54 -4.85
C GLY A 64 48.97 18.69 -5.73
N GLY A 65 48.02 19.48 -5.20
CA GLY A 65 47.44 20.68 -5.83
C GLY A 65 45.91 20.58 -5.94
N GLY A 66 45.06 21.31 -5.21
CA GLY A 66 45.27 22.59 -4.53
C GLY A 66 44.90 23.75 -5.45
N TRP A 67 43.60 24.01 -5.65
CA TRP A 67 43.09 25.28 -6.20
C TRP A 67 41.87 25.69 -5.38
N GLY A 68 42.09 26.68 -4.51
CA GLY A 68 41.04 27.53 -3.97
C GLY A 68 41.07 28.90 -4.64
N GLY A 69 39.92 29.56 -4.64
CA GLY A 69 39.81 31.01 -4.45
C GLY A 69 39.81 31.91 -5.69
N GLY A 70 38.65 32.50 -5.95
CA GLY A 70 38.46 33.93 -5.64
C GLY A 70 38.43 34.94 -6.80
N GLY A 71 37.47 35.86 -6.69
CA GLY A 71 37.38 37.15 -7.39
C GLY A 71 36.14 37.25 -8.29
N GLY A 72 35.13 38.10 -8.08
CA GLY A 72 35.01 39.34 -7.32
C GLY A 72 34.87 40.54 -8.26
N MET A 73 33.75 41.27 -8.17
CA MET A 73 33.52 42.69 -8.54
C MET A 73 32.06 43.01 -8.12
N ALA A 74 31.79 43.75 -7.02
CA ALA A 74 31.67 45.23 -6.92
C ALA A 74 30.53 45.79 -7.81
N GLY A 75 29.54 46.59 -7.39
CA GLY A 75 29.28 47.38 -6.18
C GLY A 75 28.73 48.77 -6.59
N GLY A 76 27.62 49.25 -6.02
CA GLY A 76 27.21 50.68 -6.09
C GLY A 76 25.70 50.97 -5.87
N PRO A 77 25.30 52.06 -5.15
CA PRO A 77 24.30 52.00 -4.07
C PRO A 77 23.22 53.14 -4.14
N PRO A 78 22.68 53.74 -3.03
CA PRO A 78 21.31 53.54 -2.54
C PRO A 78 20.47 54.84 -2.37
N GLY A 79 19.20 54.72 -1.97
CA GLY A 79 18.39 55.87 -1.53
C GLY A 79 17.29 55.50 -0.52
N GLY A 80 17.47 55.92 0.74
CA GLY A 80 16.41 56.03 1.78
C GLY A 80 15.65 57.37 1.64
N GLY A 81 14.56 57.69 2.35
CA GLY A 81 13.86 57.07 3.48
C GLY A 81 12.40 57.61 3.57
N PRO A 82 11.89 58.09 4.72
CA PRO A 82 11.03 57.31 5.63
C PRO A 82 9.64 57.92 5.95
N GLY A 83 8.77 57.13 6.60
CA GLY A 83 7.56 57.57 7.34
C GLY A 83 6.34 56.67 7.04
N GLY A 84 5.84 55.82 7.93
CA GLY A 84 5.06 56.14 9.13
C GLY A 84 3.71 55.38 9.06
N PRO A 85 3.02 55.08 10.19
CA PRO A 85 2.39 53.77 10.39
C PRO A 85 0.87 53.71 10.17
N GLY A 86 0.36 52.50 9.90
CA GLY A 86 -1.04 52.14 10.16
C GLY A 86 -1.81 51.62 8.95
N GLY A 87 -2.12 50.32 8.93
CA GLY A 87 -3.02 49.74 7.94
C GLY A 87 -3.24 48.25 8.17
N ARG A 88 -4.41 47.91 8.69
CA ARG A 88 -4.88 46.56 9.03
C ARG A 88 -4.69 45.59 7.85
N GLY A 89 -4.12 44.42 8.11
CA GLY A 89 -4.00 43.35 7.13
C GLY A 89 -5.38 42.90 6.62
N PRO A 90 -5.56 42.68 5.31
CA PRO A 90 -6.74 41.98 4.83
C PRO A 90 -6.59 40.50 5.12
N ALA A 91 -7.57 39.95 5.83
CA ALA A 91 -7.81 38.52 5.92
C ALA A 91 -7.96 37.95 4.49
N GLY A 92 -6.97 37.19 4.05
CA GLY A 92 -7.05 36.42 2.82
C GLY A 92 -8.06 35.29 2.98
N ARG A 93 -9.32 35.56 2.62
CA ARG A 93 -10.27 34.52 2.20
C ARG A 93 -9.75 33.89 0.90
N GLY A 94 -8.89 32.90 1.02
CA GLY A 94 -8.50 32.00 -0.07
C GLY A 94 -9.37 30.75 -0.07
N GLY A 95 -10.68 30.94 -0.28
CA GLY A 95 -11.60 29.87 -0.60
C GLY A 95 -12.09 30.07 -2.02
N THR A 96 -11.26 29.74 -3.01
CA THR A 96 -11.72 29.63 -4.39
C THR A 96 -12.44 28.30 -4.51
N GLU A 97 -13.76 28.42 -4.55
CA GLU A 97 -14.73 27.55 -5.23
C GLU A 97 -14.12 26.33 -5.94
N LEU A 98 -14.41 25.15 -5.37
CA LEU A 98 -14.47 23.91 -6.12
C LEU A 98 -15.65 24.03 -7.09
N ALA A 99 -15.37 24.56 -8.29
CA ALA A 99 -16.31 24.50 -9.40
C ALA A 99 -16.61 23.04 -9.71
N GLU A 100 -17.90 22.72 -9.81
CA GLU A 100 -18.41 21.47 -10.34
C GLU A 100 -17.77 21.13 -11.69
N HIS A 101 -17.50 19.84 -11.87
CA HIS A 101 -16.83 19.21 -12.99
C HIS A 101 -17.33 19.69 -14.37
N THR A 102 -16.55 20.54 -15.03
CA THR A 102 -16.71 20.93 -16.46
C THR A 102 -15.39 20.81 -17.20
N GLY A 103 -14.66 19.70 -17.00
CA GLY A 103 -13.61 19.30 -17.95
C GLY A 103 -14.25 18.90 -19.29
N PRO A 104 -13.54 19.04 -20.43
CA PRO A 104 -14.05 18.58 -21.72
C PRO A 104 -14.41 17.09 -21.63
N GLN A 105 -15.64 16.74 -22.04
CA GLN A 105 -16.10 15.35 -22.12
C GLN A 105 -15.49 14.70 -23.36
N VAL A 106 -14.19 14.37 -23.29
CA VAL A 106 -13.48 13.69 -24.40
C VAL A 106 -13.80 12.20 -24.34
N GLU A 107 -14.44 11.66 -25.36
CA GLU A 107 -14.74 10.23 -25.44
C GLU A 107 -13.49 9.40 -25.79
N PRO A 108 -13.30 8.21 -25.19
CA PRO A 108 -12.18 7.34 -25.56
C PRO A 108 -12.25 6.92 -27.03
N ALA A 109 -11.12 7.06 -27.72
CA ALA A 109 -10.91 6.59 -29.08
C ALA A 109 -9.63 5.76 -29.18
N GLY A 110 -9.48 4.99 -30.27
CA GLY A 110 -8.27 4.23 -30.55
C GLY A 110 -7.87 4.28 -32.02
N ALA A 111 -6.57 4.40 -32.29
CA ALA A 111 -5.98 4.33 -33.63
C ALA A 111 -6.34 3.01 -34.33
N ARG A 112 -6.35 1.91 -33.56
CA ARG A 112 -7.05 0.67 -33.91
C ARG A 112 -8.20 0.46 -32.93
N THR A 113 -9.43 0.38 -33.43
CA THR A 113 -10.60 0.00 -32.64
C THR A 113 -11.10 -1.40 -33.03
N VAL A 114 -11.43 -2.22 -32.05
CA VAL A 114 -12.10 -3.52 -32.23
C VAL A 114 -13.38 -3.51 -31.39
N ASP A 115 -14.52 -3.70 -32.04
CA ASP A 115 -15.85 -3.54 -31.43
C ASP A 115 -16.86 -4.61 -31.89
N ASN A 116 -18.14 -4.42 -31.53
CA ASN A 116 -19.28 -5.18 -32.05
C ASN A 116 -19.13 -6.71 -31.93
N GLY A 117 -18.60 -7.18 -30.81
CA GLY A 117 -18.40 -8.62 -30.55
C GLY A 117 -17.36 -9.29 -31.44
N ARG A 118 -16.60 -8.52 -32.24
CA ARG A 118 -15.61 -9.06 -33.18
C ARG A 118 -14.52 -9.85 -32.45
N PHE A 119 -14.10 -10.96 -33.06
CA PHE A 119 -12.92 -11.71 -32.66
C PHE A 119 -11.71 -11.34 -33.53
N VAL A 120 -10.57 -11.07 -32.89
CA VAL A 120 -9.29 -10.78 -33.56
C VAL A 120 -8.18 -11.62 -32.92
N LEU A 121 -7.38 -12.26 -33.76
CA LEU A 121 -6.17 -12.98 -33.38
C LEU A 121 -5.01 -12.46 -34.23
N GLU A 122 -4.00 -11.87 -33.58
CA GLU A 122 -2.88 -11.24 -34.26
C GLU A 122 -1.55 -11.61 -33.57
N GLN A 123 -0.48 -11.74 -34.36
CA GLN A 123 0.86 -12.10 -33.90
C GLN A 123 1.89 -11.10 -34.41
N GLY A 124 2.77 -10.62 -33.52
CA GLY A 124 3.88 -9.71 -33.83
C GLY A 124 3.45 -8.31 -34.27
N GLN A 125 2.16 -7.96 -34.13
CA GLN A 125 1.63 -6.70 -34.64
C GLN A 125 2.07 -5.50 -33.81
N ALA A 126 2.26 -4.37 -34.50
CA ALA A 126 2.61 -3.09 -33.90
C ALA A 126 1.39 -2.16 -33.90
N TYR A 127 1.15 -1.52 -32.75
CA TYR A 127 0.11 -0.49 -32.59
C TYR A 127 0.77 0.78 -32.06
N LEU A 128 0.51 1.91 -32.71
CA LEU A 128 1.12 3.19 -32.39
C LEU A 128 0.05 4.28 -32.32
N ALA A 129 0.08 5.06 -31.24
CA ALA A 129 -0.65 6.32 -31.15
C ALA A 129 0.27 7.41 -30.58
N ASN A 130 0.40 8.51 -31.32
CA ASN A 130 1.18 9.68 -30.91
C ASN A 130 0.29 10.87 -30.53
N ASP A 131 -0.95 10.90 -31.01
CA ASP A 131 -1.87 12.01 -30.76
C ASP A 131 -2.39 11.99 -29.32
N PRO A 132 -2.74 13.17 -28.76
CA PRO A 132 -3.48 13.28 -27.51
C PRO A 132 -4.78 12.47 -27.53
N ASP A 133 -5.18 11.98 -26.35
CA ASP A 133 -6.46 11.31 -26.08
C ASP A 133 -6.76 10.03 -26.90
N LEU A 134 -5.84 9.61 -27.76
CA LEU A 134 -6.00 8.48 -28.66
C LEU A 134 -5.24 7.25 -28.15
N SER A 135 -5.95 6.15 -27.93
CA SER A 135 -5.34 4.87 -27.56
C SER A 135 -4.67 4.22 -28.77
N ALA A 136 -3.59 3.44 -28.57
CA ALA A 136 -2.98 2.71 -29.69
C ALA A 136 -3.90 1.57 -30.17
N ILE A 137 -4.51 0.87 -29.23
CA ILE A 137 -5.59 -0.09 -29.48
C ILE A 137 -6.70 0.07 -28.45
N TYR A 138 -7.94 0.14 -28.92
CA TYR A 138 -9.15 0.20 -28.11
C TYR A 138 -10.07 -0.98 -28.42
N VAL A 139 -10.36 -1.79 -27.41
CA VAL A 139 -11.25 -2.96 -27.49
C VAL A 139 -12.51 -2.70 -26.69
N ARG A 140 -13.68 -2.82 -27.33
CA ARG A 140 -14.97 -2.50 -26.70
C ARG A 140 -16.12 -3.36 -27.24
N GLY A 141 -17.33 -3.11 -26.76
CA GLY A 141 -18.55 -3.73 -27.28
C GLY A 141 -18.51 -5.26 -27.28
N ARG A 142 -18.05 -5.86 -26.17
CA ARG A 142 -17.88 -7.32 -26.01
C ARG A 142 -16.97 -8.00 -27.04
N ALA A 143 -16.14 -7.23 -27.74
CA ALA A 143 -15.13 -7.78 -28.65
C ALA A 143 -14.10 -8.65 -27.90
N ARG A 144 -13.48 -9.56 -28.63
CA ARG A 144 -12.48 -10.50 -28.13
C ARG A 144 -11.18 -10.35 -28.92
N VAL A 145 -10.07 -10.07 -28.25
CA VAL A 145 -8.77 -9.83 -28.90
C VAL A 145 -7.70 -10.71 -28.27
N GLN A 146 -6.95 -11.42 -29.11
CA GLN A 146 -5.80 -12.22 -28.69
C GLN A 146 -4.55 -11.74 -29.43
N LEU A 147 -3.58 -11.23 -28.69
CA LEU A 147 -2.32 -10.71 -29.21
C LEU A 147 -1.15 -11.58 -28.73
N THR A 148 -0.32 -12.04 -29.66
CA THR A 148 0.94 -12.73 -29.33
C THR A 148 2.12 -11.87 -29.74
N ALA A 149 3.01 -11.59 -28.80
CA ALA A 149 4.18 -10.74 -28.93
C ALA A 149 3.92 -9.36 -29.58
N PRO A 150 2.90 -8.59 -29.14
CA PRO A 150 2.63 -7.28 -29.73
C PRO A 150 3.71 -6.25 -29.37
N GLN A 151 3.75 -5.17 -30.15
CA GLN A 151 4.50 -3.96 -29.83
C GLN A 151 3.51 -2.79 -29.75
N ILE A 152 3.11 -2.37 -28.55
CA ILE A 152 2.13 -1.29 -28.36
C ILE A 152 2.87 -0.05 -27.86
N SER A 153 2.72 1.09 -28.52
CA SER A 153 3.40 2.34 -28.15
C SER A 153 2.44 3.52 -28.09
N LYS A 154 2.49 4.28 -26.99
CA LYS A 154 1.73 5.50 -26.76
C LYS A 154 2.63 6.65 -26.32
N ARG A 155 2.51 7.83 -26.94
CA ARG A 155 3.35 9.01 -26.62
C ARG A 155 2.61 10.29 -26.27
N GLY A 156 1.49 10.60 -26.94
CA GLY A 156 0.77 11.86 -26.72
C GLY A 156 0.19 11.96 -25.31
N ASP A 157 0.18 13.17 -24.76
CA ASP A 157 -0.39 13.48 -23.45
C ASP A 157 -1.92 13.51 -23.50
N SER A 158 -2.56 13.16 -22.39
CA SER A 158 -4.02 13.31 -22.24
C SER A 158 -4.35 14.79 -22.06
N SER A 159 -5.35 15.29 -22.79
CA SER A 159 -5.91 16.62 -22.54
C SER A 159 -6.87 16.61 -21.35
N ALA A 160 -7.28 15.44 -20.87
CA ALA A 160 -8.24 15.27 -19.78
C ALA A 160 -7.80 14.19 -18.77
N PRO A 161 -6.84 14.49 -17.86
CA PRO A 161 -6.33 13.55 -16.87
C PRO A 161 -7.40 12.85 -16.03
N LEU A 162 -8.48 13.55 -15.66
CA LEU A 162 -9.59 12.97 -14.92
C LEU A 162 -10.34 11.91 -15.75
N ALA A 163 -10.55 12.18 -17.05
CA ALA A 163 -11.15 11.21 -17.96
C ALA A 163 -10.23 10.01 -18.20
N SER A 164 -8.90 10.20 -18.15
CA SER A 164 -7.95 9.07 -18.19
C SER A 164 -8.13 8.13 -17.00
N SER A 165 -8.28 8.65 -15.78
CA SER A 165 -8.54 7.80 -14.61
C SER A 165 -9.94 7.16 -14.63
N GLN A 166 -10.96 7.91 -15.05
CA GLN A 166 -12.36 7.46 -14.96
C GLN A 166 -12.79 6.57 -16.12
N ARG A 167 -12.24 6.79 -17.31
CA ARG A 167 -12.70 6.18 -18.58
C ARG A 167 -11.57 5.52 -19.39
N GLY A 168 -10.34 5.53 -18.87
CA GLY A 168 -9.18 4.93 -19.54
C GLY A 168 -8.71 5.70 -20.77
N LEU A 169 -9.15 6.95 -20.93
CA LEU A 169 -8.73 7.84 -22.00
C LEU A 169 -7.20 7.87 -22.11
N ASN A 170 -6.68 7.88 -23.33
CA ASN A 170 -5.25 8.00 -23.62
C ASN A 170 -4.38 6.76 -23.27
N ALA A 171 -4.97 5.63 -22.85
CA ALA A 171 -4.22 4.42 -22.56
C ALA A 171 -3.57 3.81 -23.82
N ALA A 172 -2.46 3.07 -23.70
CA ALA A 172 -1.87 2.40 -24.86
C ALA A 172 -2.77 1.24 -25.35
N LEU A 173 -3.18 0.37 -24.43
CA LEU A 173 -4.23 -0.63 -24.62
C LEU A 173 -5.42 -0.29 -23.71
N LEU A 174 -6.56 0.06 -24.31
CA LEU A 174 -7.81 0.29 -23.61
C LEU A 174 -8.78 -0.87 -23.87
N ALA A 175 -9.35 -1.43 -22.80
CA ALA A 175 -10.44 -2.40 -22.86
C ALA A 175 -11.65 -1.89 -22.06
N SER A 176 -12.84 -1.93 -22.66
CA SER A 176 -14.09 -1.51 -22.00
C SER A 176 -15.30 -2.34 -22.46
N ASP A 177 -16.50 -1.99 -21.98
CA ASP A 177 -17.78 -2.45 -22.52
C ASP A 177 -17.92 -4.00 -22.60
N GLY A 178 -17.41 -4.71 -21.59
CA GLY A 178 -17.51 -6.17 -21.51
C GLY A 178 -16.60 -6.94 -22.45
N SER A 179 -15.53 -6.30 -22.94
CA SER A 179 -14.54 -6.93 -23.83
C SER A 179 -13.62 -7.94 -23.12
N ASP A 180 -13.02 -8.82 -23.90
CA ASP A 180 -12.07 -9.84 -23.44
C ASP A 180 -10.76 -9.73 -24.24
N VAL A 181 -9.66 -9.40 -23.56
CA VAL A 181 -8.35 -9.20 -24.19
C VAL A 181 -7.33 -10.13 -23.56
N THR A 182 -6.59 -10.87 -24.40
CA THR A 182 -5.45 -11.70 -23.99
C THR A 182 -4.19 -11.22 -24.68
N VAL A 183 -3.15 -10.92 -23.92
CA VAL A 183 -1.82 -10.57 -24.43
C VAL A 183 -0.79 -11.57 -23.91
N ARG A 184 -0.07 -12.23 -24.83
CA ARG A 184 1.02 -13.17 -24.52
C ARG A 184 2.35 -12.62 -25.04
N GLY A 185 3.30 -12.35 -24.16
CA GLY A 185 4.59 -11.79 -24.53
C GLY A 185 4.52 -10.33 -24.98
N GLY A 186 5.59 -9.88 -25.63
CA GLY A 186 5.64 -8.57 -26.28
C GLY A 186 6.01 -7.43 -25.33
N ARG A 187 5.81 -6.19 -25.81
CA ARG A 187 6.10 -4.97 -25.06
C ARG A 187 5.00 -3.91 -25.21
N ILE A 188 4.76 -3.18 -24.13
CA ILE A 188 3.90 -2.00 -24.11
C ILE A 188 4.71 -0.82 -23.54
N ASP A 189 4.89 0.23 -24.34
CA ASP A 189 5.60 1.44 -23.97
C ASP A 189 4.62 2.63 -23.96
N SER A 190 4.46 3.32 -22.82
CA SER A 190 3.55 4.46 -22.69
C SER A 190 4.20 5.67 -22.00
N ASN A 191 4.51 6.71 -22.78
CA ASN A 191 5.29 7.86 -22.29
C ASN A 191 4.48 9.15 -22.12
N GLY A 192 3.22 9.18 -22.57
CA GLY A 192 2.36 10.36 -22.40
C GLY A 192 1.87 10.54 -20.97
N ALA A 193 1.65 11.77 -20.55
CA ALA A 193 0.99 12.09 -19.28
C ALA A 193 -0.43 11.51 -19.25
N SER A 194 -0.77 10.90 -18.12
CA SER A 194 -2.02 10.17 -17.88
C SER A 194 -2.32 9.10 -18.95
N ALA A 195 -1.28 8.53 -19.57
CA ALA A 195 -1.39 7.44 -20.53
C ALA A 195 -1.06 6.11 -19.84
N ALA A 196 -2.05 5.43 -19.26
CA ALA A 196 -1.82 4.09 -18.72
C ALA A 196 -1.35 3.14 -19.83
N ALA A 197 -0.46 2.19 -19.53
CA ALA A 197 -0.05 1.21 -20.54
C ALA A 197 -1.21 0.27 -20.87
N VAL A 198 -1.91 -0.21 -19.85
CA VAL A 198 -3.14 -0.99 -19.99
C VAL A 198 -4.22 -0.42 -19.07
N ALA A 199 -5.41 -0.22 -19.61
CA ALA A 199 -6.58 0.18 -18.85
C ALA A 199 -7.75 -0.78 -19.13
N ALA A 200 -8.36 -1.37 -18.09
CA ALA A 200 -9.54 -2.21 -18.20
C ALA A 200 -10.69 -1.66 -17.36
N LEU A 201 -11.80 -1.30 -18.01
CA LEU A 201 -12.89 -0.59 -17.38
C LEU A 201 -14.23 -1.28 -17.59
N GLY A 202 -15.11 -1.16 -16.59
CA GLY A 202 -16.49 -1.59 -16.69
C GLY A 202 -16.68 -3.07 -16.36
N THR A 203 -17.81 -3.36 -15.72
CA THR A 203 -18.24 -4.72 -15.38
C THR A 203 -18.24 -5.63 -16.61
N GLY A 204 -17.62 -6.80 -16.46
CA GLY A 204 -17.53 -7.82 -17.52
C GLY A 204 -16.31 -7.69 -18.41
N THR A 205 -15.60 -6.55 -18.38
CA THR A 205 -14.33 -6.39 -19.10
C THR A 205 -13.22 -7.17 -18.43
N ARG A 206 -12.46 -7.93 -19.22
CA ARG A 206 -11.37 -8.80 -18.74
C ARG A 206 -10.12 -8.62 -19.59
N VAL A 207 -8.98 -8.43 -18.94
CA VAL A 207 -7.68 -8.39 -19.60
C VAL A 207 -6.74 -9.40 -18.95
N TRP A 208 -6.22 -10.33 -19.74
CA TRP A 208 -5.17 -11.26 -19.32
C TRP A 208 -3.84 -10.88 -19.97
N LEU A 209 -2.78 -10.83 -19.16
CA LEU A 209 -1.47 -10.32 -19.51
C LEU A 209 -0.39 -11.31 -19.05
N GLY A 210 0.26 -12.01 -19.98
CA GLY A 210 1.29 -13.01 -19.65
C GLY A 210 2.64 -12.69 -20.25
N GLN A 211 3.71 -12.79 -19.47
CA GLN A 211 5.11 -12.73 -19.93
C GLN A 211 5.46 -11.46 -20.73
N LEU A 212 4.84 -10.32 -20.42
CA LEU A 212 5.09 -9.07 -21.13
C LEU A 212 6.01 -8.12 -20.35
N ARG A 213 6.63 -7.20 -21.11
CA ARG A 213 7.29 -6.03 -20.54
C ARG A 213 6.42 -4.78 -20.71
N VAL A 214 6.23 -4.03 -19.64
CA VAL A 214 5.53 -2.74 -19.63
C VAL A 214 6.48 -1.66 -19.15
N ARG A 215 6.54 -0.54 -19.88
CA ARG A 215 7.30 0.65 -19.47
C ARG A 215 6.44 1.88 -19.59
N THR A 216 6.43 2.70 -18.53
CA THR A 216 5.78 3.99 -18.58
C THR A 216 6.65 5.13 -18.08
N GLY A 217 6.45 6.32 -18.66
CA GLY A 217 7.28 7.51 -18.40
C GLY A 217 6.53 8.78 -18.03
N GLY A 218 5.27 8.92 -18.45
CA GLY A 218 4.49 10.13 -18.20
C GLY A 218 4.00 10.26 -16.75
N ALA A 219 3.74 11.49 -16.30
CA ALA A 219 3.08 11.72 -15.02
C ALA A 219 1.72 11.01 -14.98
N HIS A 220 1.42 10.27 -13.91
CA HIS A 220 0.21 9.42 -13.80
C HIS A 220 0.05 8.36 -14.92
N ALA A 221 1.11 8.03 -15.67
CA ALA A 221 1.08 6.97 -16.67
C ALA A 221 1.21 5.61 -16.00
N HIS A 222 0.10 5.07 -15.49
CA HIS A 222 0.10 3.80 -14.75
C HIS A 222 0.52 2.61 -15.64
N GLY A 223 1.11 1.57 -15.04
CA GLY A 223 1.42 0.33 -15.76
C GLY A 223 0.14 -0.38 -16.21
N VAL A 224 -0.58 -0.98 -15.25
CA VAL A 224 -1.91 -1.57 -15.47
C VAL A 224 -2.90 -0.94 -14.51
N ALA A 225 -3.98 -0.40 -15.04
CA ALA A 225 -5.07 0.19 -14.27
C ALA A 225 -6.40 -0.51 -14.55
N VAL A 226 -7.15 -0.82 -13.49
CA VAL A 226 -8.50 -1.35 -13.58
C VAL A 226 -9.46 -0.52 -12.74
N SER A 227 -10.66 -0.28 -13.25
CA SER A 227 -11.67 0.54 -12.56
C SER A 227 -13.10 0.11 -12.92
N ALA A 228 -14.08 0.55 -12.12
CA ALA A 228 -15.52 0.40 -12.40
C ALA A 228 -15.95 -1.05 -12.74
N GLY A 229 -15.46 -2.04 -11.98
CA GLY A 229 -15.78 -3.46 -12.17
C GLY A 229 -14.95 -4.18 -13.23
N GLY A 230 -13.99 -3.49 -13.85
CA GLY A 230 -13.00 -4.10 -14.74
C GLY A 230 -12.08 -5.07 -14.00
N ARG A 231 -11.59 -6.08 -14.73
CA ARG A 231 -10.68 -7.10 -14.19
C ARG A 231 -9.44 -7.28 -15.04
N ALA A 232 -8.29 -7.38 -14.38
CA ALA A 232 -7.03 -7.77 -15.00
C ALA A 232 -6.39 -8.96 -14.29
N GLU A 233 -5.72 -9.82 -15.05
CA GLU A 233 -4.92 -10.94 -14.54
C GLU A 233 -3.55 -10.92 -15.20
N LEU A 234 -2.50 -10.91 -14.38
CA LEU A 234 -1.11 -10.84 -14.81
C LEU A 234 -0.38 -12.14 -14.42
N LEU A 235 0.42 -12.65 -15.34
CA LEU A 235 1.33 -13.78 -15.13
C LEU A 235 2.74 -13.41 -15.58
N ASP A 236 3.70 -13.40 -14.66
CA ASP A 236 5.12 -13.14 -14.94
C ASP A 236 5.38 -11.86 -15.76
N ALA A 237 4.79 -10.72 -15.34
CA ALA A 237 4.98 -9.43 -16.00
C ALA A 237 6.18 -8.65 -15.40
N ASP A 238 6.90 -7.93 -16.27
CA ASP A 238 7.97 -6.99 -15.91
C ASP A 238 7.47 -5.56 -16.16
N ILE A 239 7.16 -4.83 -15.09
CA ILE A 239 6.56 -3.49 -15.18
C ILE A 239 7.47 -2.46 -14.54
N THR A 240 7.88 -1.45 -15.31
CA THR A 240 8.63 -0.30 -14.81
C THR A 240 7.87 0.98 -15.09
N THR A 241 7.64 1.80 -14.07
CA THR A 241 7.10 3.15 -14.23
C THR A 241 8.09 4.18 -13.70
N THR A 242 8.30 5.25 -14.47
CA THR A 242 9.29 6.29 -14.13
C THR A 242 8.66 7.66 -13.93
N GLY A 243 7.41 7.84 -14.37
CA GLY A 243 6.69 9.10 -14.21
C GLY A 243 6.25 9.36 -12.76
N PRO A 244 6.17 10.64 -12.35
CA PRO A 244 5.69 10.99 -11.01
C PRO A 244 4.24 10.52 -10.82
N ARG A 245 3.93 10.01 -9.62
CA ARG A 245 2.62 9.44 -9.25
C ARG A 245 2.11 8.32 -10.18
N ALA A 246 2.99 7.71 -10.98
CA ALA A 246 2.63 6.63 -11.90
C ALA A 246 2.80 5.26 -11.22
N ALA A 247 1.71 4.70 -10.70
CA ALA A 247 1.77 3.36 -10.10
C ALA A 247 1.96 2.23 -11.12
N ALA A 248 2.62 1.14 -10.72
CA ALA A 248 2.77 -0.04 -11.57
C ALA A 248 1.44 -0.77 -11.73
N LEU A 249 0.73 -1.02 -10.63
CA LEU A 249 -0.59 -1.63 -10.61
C LEU A 249 -1.59 -0.75 -9.86
N VAL A 250 -2.75 -0.53 -10.48
CA VAL A 250 -3.86 0.23 -9.91
C VAL A 250 -5.13 -0.60 -9.99
N ALA A 251 -5.75 -0.86 -8.83
CA ALA A 251 -7.16 -1.23 -8.76
C ALA A 251 -7.93 -0.07 -8.12
N ASP A 252 -8.74 0.61 -8.92
CA ASP A 252 -9.54 1.74 -8.47
C ASP A 252 -10.92 1.28 -7.95
N ARG A 253 -11.75 2.22 -7.51
CA ARG A 253 -13.07 1.98 -6.93
C ARG A 253 -14.05 1.29 -7.88
N GLY A 254 -15.22 0.96 -7.34
CA GLY A 254 -16.33 0.40 -8.10
C GLY A 254 -16.21 -1.10 -8.36
N GLY A 255 -15.60 -1.85 -7.43
CA GLY A 255 -15.51 -3.31 -7.51
C GLY A 255 -14.48 -3.84 -8.51
N SER A 256 -13.48 -3.03 -8.88
CA SER A 256 -12.38 -3.48 -9.74
C SER A 256 -11.53 -4.55 -9.05
N THR A 257 -10.94 -5.45 -9.83
CA THR A 257 -10.07 -6.51 -9.30
C THR A 257 -8.87 -6.75 -10.19
N LEU A 258 -7.67 -6.78 -9.61
CA LEU A 258 -6.45 -7.14 -10.32
C LEU A 258 -5.76 -8.29 -9.59
N LEU A 259 -5.49 -9.36 -10.34
CA LEU A 259 -4.74 -10.52 -9.88
C LEU A 259 -3.38 -10.53 -10.54
N ALA A 260 -2.31 -10.82 -9.79
CA ALA A 260 -0.99 -11.00 -10.40
C ALA A 260 -0.22 -12.13 -9.72
N THR A 261 0.40 -12.98 -10.54
CA THR A 261 1.26 -14.09 -10.09
C THR A 261 2.61 -14.01 -10.76
N GLY A 262 3.68 -13.96 -9.96
CA GLY A 262 5.03 -13.84 -10.48
C GLY A 262 5.31 -12.48 -11.12
N GLY A 263 6.57 -12.25 -11.51
CA GLY A 263 7.00 -10.98 -12.14
C GLY A 263 7.73 -10.00 -11.22
N THR A 264 8.15 -8.89 -11.81
CA THR A 264 8.89 -7.81 -11.14
C THR A 264 8.25 -6.47 -11.47
N LEU A 265 8.02 -5.66 -10.44
CA LEU A 265 7.39 -4.35 -10.54
C LEU A 265 8.30 -3.31 -9.91
N GLN A 266 8.60 -2.23 -10.65
CA GLN A 266 9.43 -1.14 -10.15
C GLN A 266 8.82 0.22 -10.46
N THR A 267 8.85 1.13 -9.48
CA THR A 267 8.46 2.53 -9.66
C THR A 267 9.56 3.47 -9.21
N GLN A 268 9.87 4.45 -10.05
CA GLN A 268 10.98 5.39 -9.83
C GLN A 268 10.52 6.84 -9.68
N GLY A 269 9.28 7.14 -10.08
CA GLY A 269 8.76 8.50 -10.04
C GLY A 269 8.47 8.99 -8.63
N ALA A 270 8.61 10.31 -8.42
CA ALA A 270 8.29 10.94 -7.15
C ALA A 270 6.86 10.61 -6.68
N GLY A 271 6.75 10.09 -5.46
CA GLY A 271 5.47 9.68 -4.85
C GLY A 271 4.72 8.60 -5.62
N ALA A 272 5.37 7.87 -6.52
CA ALA A 272 4.75 6.80 -7.31
C ALA A 272 4.79 5.48 -6.53
N PRO A 273 3.64 4.94 -6.09
CA PRO A 273 3.63 3.66 -5.41
C PRO A 273 3.76 2.50 -6.39
N VAL A 274 4.26 1.34 -5.98
CA VAL A 274 4.16 0.15 -6.85
C VAL A 274 2.72 -0.30 -6.98
N LEU A 275 2.05 -0.41 -5.83
CA LEU A 275 0.68 -0.89 -5.73
C LEU A 275 -0.23 0.24 -5.25
N TYR A 276 -1.32 0.48 -5.95
CA TYR A 276 -2.39 1.37 -5.50
C TYR A 276 -3.71 0.63 -5.49
N SER A 277 -4.39 0.60 -4.35
CA SER A 277 -5.70 -0.04 -4.21
C SER A 277 -6.72 0.87 -3.56
N ALA A 278 -7.74 1.23 -4.33
CA ALA A 278 -9.08 1.61 -3.86
C ALA A 278 -10.14 0.55 -4.26
N GLY A 279 -9.72 -0.49 -4.98
CA GLY A 279 -10.46 -1.71 -5.32
C GLY A 279 -9.86 -2.94 -4.64
N ASN A 280 -9.60 -4.01 -5.39
CA ASN A 280 -9.04 -5.25 -4.85
C ASN A 280 -7.79 -5.71 -5.63
N LEU A 281 -6.64 -5.80 -4.95
CA LEU A 281 -5.40 -6.38 -5.47
C LEU A 281 -5.12 -7.72 -4.77
N GLN A 282 -4.88 -8.78 -5.54
CA GLN A 282 -4.45 -10.07 -5.00
C GLN A 282 -3.20 -10.55 -5.73
N LEU A 283 -2.11 -10.67 -4.98
CA LEU A 283 -0.77 -10.76 -5.53
C LEU A 283 -0.04 -11.96 -4.93
N ARG A 284 0.62 -12.74 -5.78
CA ARG A 284 1.35 -13.95 -5.37
C ARG A 284 2.73 -14.00 -6.00
N LYS A 285 3.74 -14.40 -5.23
CA LYS A 285 5.12 -14.65 -5.74
C LYS A 285 5.74 -13.45 -6.49
N LEU A 286 5.38 -12.23 -6.12
CA LEU A 286 5.80 -11.00 -6.79
C LEU A 286 7.03 -10.38 -6.13
N ARG A 287 7.83 -9.63 -6.90
CA ARG A 287 8.84 -8.69 -6.38
C ARG A 287 8.47 -7.27 -6.77
N ALA A 288 8.28 -6.40 -5.79
CA ALA A 288 7.79 -5.04 -5.97
C ALA A 288 8.69 -4.04 -5.24
N HIS A 289 9.21 -3.04 -5.95
CA HIS A 289 10.06 -2.00 -5.37
C HIS A 289 9.66 -0.58 -5.79
N ALA A 290 9.41 0.30 -4.82
CA ALA A 290 9.30 1.74 -5.05
C ALA A 290 10.59 2.41 -4.60
N ASP A 291 11.23 3.19 -5.49
CA ASP A 291 12.45 3.92 -5.17
C ASP A 291 12.09 5.13 -4.26
N ASP A 292 11.25 6.04 -4.75
CA ASP A 292 10.90 7.31 -4.08
C ASP A 292 9.49 7.34 -3.45
N GLY A 293 8.61 6.41 -3.83
CA GLY A 293 7.23 6.30 -3.34
C GLY A 293 7.05 5.29 -2.22
N PRO A 294 5.83 5.14 -1.68
CA PRO A 294 5.54 4.03 -0.78
C PRO A 294 5.41 2.75 -1.59
N ALA A 295 5.76 1.59 -1.05
CA ALA A 295 5.69 0.36 -1.87
C ALA A 295 4.23 -0.01 -2.20
N ALA A 296 3.31 0.22 -1.27
CA ALA A 296 1.87 0.11 -1.50
C ALA A 296 1.08 1.26 -0.88
N VAL A 297 -0.02 1.60 -1.54
CA VAL A 297 -1.06 2.52 -1.04
C VAL A 297 -2.38 1.77 -0.98
N VAL A 298 -3.01 1.83 0.19
CA VAL A 298 -4.40 1.41 0.41
C VAL A 298 -5.22 2.67 0.66
N ASP A 299 -6.11 2.99 -0.27
CA ASP A 299 -6.94 4.19 -0.23
C ASP A 299 -8.38 3.82 0.12
N GLY A 300 -8.89 4.43 1.19
CA GLY A 300 -10.22 4.18 1.73
C GLY A 300 -10.57 2.70 1.87
N GLY A 301 -11.61 2.24 1.19
CA GLY A 301 -12.08 0.85 1.23
C GLY A 301 -11.27 -0.14 0.40
N GLY A 302 -10.09 0.24 -0.10
CA GLY A 302 -9.24 -0.63 -0.90
C GLY A 302 -8.73 -1.85 -0.14
N ALA A 303 -8.42 -2.91 -0.89
CA ALA A 303 -7.88 -4.16 -0.37
C ALA A 303 -6.62 -4.59 -1.13
N ILE A 304 -5.61 -5.05 -0.39
CA ILE A 304 -4.41 -5.71 -0.93
C ILE A 304 -4.16 -7.01 -0.17
N THR A 305 -4.05 -8.12 -0.89
CA THR A 305 -3.67 -9.42 -0.33
C THR A 305 -2.40 -9.93 -1.01
N LEU A 306 -1.36 -10.21 -0.22
CA LEU A 306 -0.08 -10.74 -0.65
C LEU A 306 0.11 -12.18 -0.16
N HIS A 307 0.57 -13.06 -1.04
CA HIS A 307 1.14 -14.35 -0.64
C HIS A 307 2.54 -14.53 -1.23
N ASP A 308 3.50 -14.91 -0.39
CA ASP A 308 4.88 -15.20 -0.79
C ASP A 308 5.51 -14.11 -1.68
N SER A 309 5.18 -12.85 -1.42
CA SER A 309 5.62 -11.71 -2.23
C SER A 309 6.58 -10.82 -1.44
N ALA A 310 7.50 -10.18 -2.15
CA ALA A 310 8.46 -9.22 -1.62
C ALA A 310 8.06 -7.80 -2.03
N LEU A 311 7.82 -6.94 -1.05
CA LEU A 311 7.44 -5.54 -1.22
C LEU A 311 8.47 -4.64 -0.52
N ALA A 312 9.03 -3.65 -1.20
CA ALA A 312 10.07 -2.79 -0.63
C ALA A 312 9.90 -1.31 -1.03
N ALA A 313 10.02 -0.41 -0.06
CA ALA A 313 10.10 1.04 -0.28
C ALA A 313 11.50 1.56 0.04
N GLY A 314 12.06 2.38 -0.85
CA GLY A 314 13.33 3.08 -0.61
C GLY A 314 13.15 4.21 0.39
N ARG A 315 12.31 5.20 0.07
CA ARG A 315 12.27 6.46 0.83
C ARG A 315 11.03 6.71 1.68
N GLN A 316 9.91 6.09 1.34
CA GLN A 316 8.63 6.29 2.03
C GLN A 316 8.18 5.03 2.76
N ALA A 317 6.91 4.97 3.15
CA ALA A 317 6.38 3.86 3.89
C ALA A 317 6.37 2.56 3.07
N GLY A 318 6.54 1.42 3.73
CA GLY A 318 6.30 0.12 3.09
C GLY A 318 4.85 0.02 2.59
N VAL A 319 3.90 0.30 3.48
CA VAL A 319 2.47 0.41 3.16
C VAL A 319 1.90 1.69 3.77
N LEU A 320 1.27 2.51 2.94
CA LEU A 320 0.55 3.71 3.33
C LEU A 320 -0.95 3.49 3.23
N PHE A 321 -1.67 3.65 4.35
CA PHE A 321 -3.11 3.76 4.38
C PHE A 321 -3.50 5.24 4.41
N GLN A 322 -4.37 5.63 3.49
CA GLN A 322 -4.87 7.01 3.41
C GLN A 322 -6.34 7.02 2.99
N GLN A 323 -6.91 8.21 3.00
CA GLN A 323 -8.22 8.50 2.45
C GLN A 323 -8.07 9.69 1.54
N ALA A 324 -8.15 9.50 0.23
CA ALA A 324 -8.26 10.58 -0.72
C ALA A 324 -9.55 11.38 -0.44
N ALA A 325 -9.46 12.71 -0.54
CA ALA A 325 -10.62 13.57 -0.31
C ALA A 325 -11.66 13.33 -1.41
N GLU A 326 -12.87 12.96 -1.01
CA GLU A 326 -13.97 12.69 -1.94
C GLU A 326 -14.92 13.90 -2.06
N PRO A 327 -15.23 14.36 -3.28
CA PRO A 327 -16.39 15.22 -3.49
C PRO A 327 -17.66 14.49 -3.04
N GLY A 328 -18.41 15.08 -2.10
CA GLY A 328 -19.68 14.52 -1.62
C GLY A 328 -19.62 13.70 -0.33
N GLY A 329 -18.44 13.58 0.32
CA GLY A 329 -18.37 13.13 1.72
C GLY A 329 -18.78 11.68 1.98
N ALA A 330 -18.61 10.78 1.01
CA ALA A 330 -18.85 9.35 1.21
C ALA A 330 -18.07 8.85 2.44
N PRO A 331 -18.69 8.01 3.30
CA PRO A 331 -18.04 7.55 4.53
C PRO A 331 -16.74 6.83 4.21
N ALA A 332 -15.70 7.13 4.99
CA ALA A 332 -14.38 6.53 4.85
C ALA A 332 -14.48 4.99 4.95
N GLY A 333 -14.11 4.31 3.87
CA GLY A 333 -13.97 2.86 3.88
C GLY A 333 -12.80 2.46 4.78
N ARG A 334 -12.83 1.22 5.28
CA ARG A 334 -11.71 0.64 6.02
C ARG A 334 -10.80 -0.12 5.06
N GLY A 335 -9.57 0.35 4.96
CA GLY A 335 -8.55 -0.27 4.12
C GLY A 335 -8.15 -1.63 4.69
N TYR A 336 -7.95 -2.60 3.80
CA TYR A 336 -7.57 -3.95 4.17
C TYR A 336 -6.23 -4.34 3.54
N PHE A 337 -5.29 -4.77 4.37
CA PHE A 337 -4.02 -5.31 3.91
C PHE A 337 -3.77 -6.65 4.59
N ALA A 338 -3.57 -7.70 3.80
CA ALA A 338 -3.19 -9.01 4.29
C ALA A 338 -1.89 -9.48 3.63
N ALA A 339 -0.99 -10.04 4.41
CA ALA A 339 0.23 -10.66 3.90
C ALA A 339 0.50 -11.98 4.60
N GLN A 340 0.78 -13.01 3.81
CA GLN A 340 1.19 -14.33 4.27
C GLN A 340 2.51 -14.73 3.60
N GLY A 341 3.53 -15.04 4.39
CA GLY A 341 4.87 -15.32 3.86
C GLY A 341 5.52 -14.10 3.22
N GLY A 342 6.62 -14.31 2.49
CA GLY A 342 7.32 -13.23 1.78
C GLY A 342 7.96 -12.19 2.70
N SER A 343 8.09 -10.95 2.21
CA SER A 343 8.75 -9.86 2.94
C SER A 343 8.17 -8.48 2.65
N ILE A 344 8.18 -7.60 3.66
CA ILE A 344 7.88 -6.17 3.50
C ILE A 344 9.03 -5.38 4.11
N ALA A 345 9.57 -4.42 3.37
CA ALA A 345 10.68 -3.59 3.81
C ALA A 345 10.42 -2.10 3.56
N ALA A 346 10.90 -1.25 4.47
CA ALA A 346 10.97 0.20 4.31
C ALA A 346 12.34 0.68 4.80
N ALA A 347 13.10 1.35 3.93
CA ALA A 347 14.47 1.75 4.26
C ALA A 347 14.50 3.04 5.11
N ASP A 348 13.73 4.06 4.74
CA ASP A 348 13.73 5.35 5.46
C ASP A 348 12.41 5.63 6.20
N GLY A 349 11.27 5.21 5.66
CA GLY A 349 9.94 5.45 6.24
C GLY A 349 9.51 4.43 7.30
N PRO A 350 8.34 4.64 7.95
CA PRO A 350 7.71 3.59 8.76
C PRO A 350 7.31 2.42 7.87
N LEU A 351 7.29 1.20 8.42
CA LEU A 351 6.87 0.03 7.62
C LEU A 351 5.38 0.13 7.26
N PHE A 352 4.55 0.52 8.22
CA PHE A 352 3.13 0.81 8.03
C PHE A 352 2.82 2.24 8.49
N ALA A 353 2.23 3.05 7.62
CA ALA A 353 1.73 4.38 7.95
C ALA A 353 0.22 4.43 7.77
N VAL A 354 -0.50 4.98 8.74
CA VAL A 354 -1.95 5.22 8.65
C VAL A 354 -2.21 6.70 8.87
N VAL A 355 -2.78 7.37 7.87
CA VAL A 355 -2.99 8.82 7.87
C VAL A 355 -4.44 9.15 7.55
N GLY A 356 -5.19 9.65 8.53
CA GLY A 356 -6.57 10.12 8.33
C GLY A 356 -7.54 9.03 7.87
N SER A 357 -7.23 7.76 8.10
CA SER A 357 -7.95 6.61 7.53
C SER A 357 -8.17 5.48 8.55
N GLN A 358 -8.97 4.49 8.15
CA GLN A 358 -9.18 3.27 8.91
C GLN A 358 -8.45 2.11 8.23
N ALA A 359 -7.78 1.26 8.99
CA ALA A 359 -6.96 0.18 8.48
C ALA A 359 -7.14 -1.13 9.27
N THR A 360 -7.17 -2.25 8.55
CA THR A 360 -7.00 -3.59 9.10
C THR A 360 -5.80 -4.25 8.42
N LEU A 361 -4.83 -4.66 9.24
CA LEU A 361 -3.62 -5.34 8.83
C LEU A 361 -3.67 -6.78 9.35
N VAL A 362 -3.51 -7.76 8.46
CA VAL A 362 -3.43 -9.18 8.80
C VAL A 362 -2.06 -9.70 8.35
N LEU A 363 -1.25 -10.13 9.32
CA LEU A 363 0.13 -10.55 9.07
C LEU A 363 0.35 -11.97 9.58
N GLU A 364 0.83 -12.83 8.69
CA GLU A 364 1.16 -14.21 9.01
C GLU A 364 2.50 -14.65 8.40
N GLN A 365 3.48 -14.94 9.25
CA GLN A 365 4.80 -15.42 8.85
C GLN A 365 5.51 -14.55 7.79
N VAL A 366 5.32 -13.23 7.84
CA VAL A 366 5.93 -12.27 6.93
C VAL A 366 7.28 -11.80 7.49
N SER A 367 8.33 -11.72 6.66
CA SER A 367 9.58 -11.08 7.07
C SER A 367 9.43 -9.56 7.01
N LEU A 368 9.55 -8.87 8.14
CA LEU A 368 9.37 -7.41 8.24
C LEU A 368 10.71 -6.71 8.49
N ASP A 369 11.08 -5.75 7.64
CA ASP A 369 12.31 -4.93 7.77
C ASP A 369 11.95 -3.43 7.86
N ALA A 370 11.82 -2.94 9.09
CA ALA A 370 11.54 -1.54 9.41
C ALA A 370 12.84 -0.82 9.83
N ARG A 371 13.67 -0.40 8.87
CA ARG A 371 15.02 0.13 9.16
C ARG A 371 15.04 1.45 9.91
N SER A 372 13.98 2.25 9.78
CA SER A 372 13.75 3.45 10.58
C SER A 372 13.50 3.15 12.07
N GLY A 373 13.27 1.88 12.44
CA GLY A 373 12.83 1.46 13.76
C GLY A 373 11.34 1.71 14.01
N LEU A 374 10.63 2.33 13.07
CA LEU A 374 9.19 2.57 13.14
C LEU A 374 8.44 1.46 12.39
N LEU A 375 7.86 0.53 13.14
CA LEU A 375 7.03 -0.51 12.55
C LEU A 375 5.67 0.05 12.10
N LEU A 376 5.04 0.86 12.94
CA LEU A 376 3.74 1.43 12.64
C LEU A 376 3.60 2.85 13.18
N ASP A 377 3.15 3.77 12.33
CA ASP A 377 2.83 5.16 12.68
C ASP A 377 1.37 5.46 12.29
N ALA A 378 0.51 5.70 13.30
CA ALA A 378 -0.89 6.07 13.12
C ALA A 378 -1.11 7.54 13.50
N ARG A 379 -1.61 8.33 12.53
CA ARG A 379 -1.87 9.76 12.64
C ARG A 379 -3.30 10.06 12.22
N ALA A 380 -4.12 10.53 13.17
CA ALA A 380 -5.57 10.68 13.01
C ALA A 380 -6.24 9.44 12.37
N GLY A 381 -5.85 8.22 12.76
CA GLY A 381 -6.30 6.98 12.12
C GLY A 381 -6.75 5.90 13.11
N THR A 382 -7.56 4.95 12.62
CA THR A 382 -8.00 3.78 13.42
C THR A 382 -7.42 2.51 12.83
N VAL A 383 -6.63 1.79 13.61
CA VAL A 383 -5.82 0.67 13.12
C VAL A 383 -6.09 -0.58 13.91
N GLN A 384 -6.36 -1.67 13.20
CA GLN A 384 -6.37 -3.02 13.76
C GLN A 384 -5.25 -3.84 13.14
N VAL A 385 -4.39 -4.41 13.97
CA VAL A 385 -3.32 -5.31 13.55
C VAL A 385 -3.59 -6.69 14.15
N LEU A 386 -3.74 -7.69 13.27
CA LEU A 386 -3.83 -9.09 13.63
C LEU A 386 -2.55 -9.79 13.18
N ALA A 387 -1.77 -10.24 14.15
CA ALA A 387 -0.48 -10.90 13.94
C ALA A 387 -0.59 -12.37 14.37
N THR A 388 -0.33 -13.31 13.46
CA THR A 388 -0.41 -14.75 13.72
C THR A 388 0.90 -15.42 13.33
N ARG A 389 1.54 -16.17 14.25
CA ARG A 389 2.89 -16.73 14.01
C ARG A 389 3.87 -15.70 13.46
N GLN A 390 3.76 -14.47 13.94
CA GLN A 390 4.40 -13.30 13.34
C GLN A 390 5.44 -12.70 14.29
N ALA A 391 6.61 -12.37 13.76
CA ALA A 391 7.61 -11.57 14.45
C ALA A 391 7.44 -10.11 14.06
N LEU A 392 7.24 -9.25 15.05
CA LEU A 392 7.10 -7.81 14.91
C LEU A 392 8.30 -7.16 15.60
N ARG A 393 8.99 -6.25 14.91
CA ARG A 393 10.15 -5.54 15.44
C ARG A 393 10.04 -4.05 15.19
N GLY A 394 10.31 -3.26 16.22
CA GLY A 394 10.27 -1.80 16.16
C GLY A 394 9.11 -1.18 16.94
N ARG A 395 9.06 0.15 16.93
CA ARG A 395 8.05 0.94 17.66
C ARG A 395 6.72 0.97 16.91
N LEU A 396 5.63 0.87 17.66
CA LEU A 396 4.28 1.18 17.17
C LEU A 396 3.73 2.40 17.91
N SER A 397 3.25 3.38 17.16
CA SER A 397 2.82 4.68 17.70
C SER A 397 1.44 5.06 17.18
N ALA A 398 0.61 5.59 18.08
CA ALA A 398 -0.66 6.24 17.77
C ALA A 398 -0.68 7.63 18.41
N ASP A 399 -0.98 8.66 17.61
CA ASP A 399 -1.20 10.01 18.14
C ASP A 399 -2.50 10.11 18.97
N ALA A 400 -2.72 11.25 19.64
CA ALA A 400 -3.90 11.45 20.48
C ALA A 400 -5.25 11.36 19.73
N ARG A 401 -5.24 11.45 18.39
CA ARG A 401 -6.42 11.33 17.53
C ARG A 401 -6.52 9.96 16.86
N SER A 402 -5.66 9.02 17.25
CA SER A 402 -5.57 7.69 16.66
C SER A 402 -5.94 6.61 17.66
N THR A 403 -6.39 5.47 17.14
CA THR A 403 -6.54 4.25 17.92
C THR A 403 -5.77 3.14 17.24
N LEU A 404 -5.03 2.36 18.03
CA LEU A 404 -4.27 1.21 17.56
C LEU A 404 -4.61 0.00 18.42
N SER A 405 -5.15 -1.05 17.80
CA SER A 405 -5.41 -2.34 18.43
C SER A 405 -4.47 -3.38 17.85
N LEU A 406 -3.63 -3.98 18.70
CA LEU A 406 -2.68 -5.02 18.34
C LEU A 406 -3.06 -6.34 18.99
N VAL A 407 -3.28 -7.37 18.17
CA VAL A 407 -3.63 -8.72 18.62
C VAL A 407 -2.55 -9.70 18.17
N LEU A 408 -1.84 -10.30 19.13
CA LEU A 408 -0.82 -11.32 18.89
C LEU A 408 -1.37 -12.71 19.19
N ARG A 409 -1.29 -13.60 18.19
CA ARG A 409 -1.80 -14.98 18.27
C ARG A 409 -0.78 -16.01 17.80
N ASN A 410 -0.97 -17.24 18.24
CA ASN A 410 -0.28 -18.45 17.83
C ASN A 410 1.25 -18.28 17.80
N GLY A 411 1.85 -17.93 18.94
CA GLY A 411 3.30 -17.82 19.09
C GLY A 411 3.90 -16.55 18.48
N SER A 412 3.09 -15.51 18.27
CA SER A 412 3.57 -14.23 17.78
C SER A 412 4.45 -13.52 18.81
N ARG A 413 5.40 -12.71 18.33
CA ARG A 413 6.37 -11.99 19.16
C ARG A 413 6.45 -10.54 18.75
N LEU A 414 6.32 -9.64 19.72
CA LEU A 414 6.66 -8.22 19.57
C LEU A 414 7.97 -7.94 20.29
N GLU A 415 8.94 -7.37 19.60
CA GLU A 415 10.16 -6.80 20.17
C GLU A 415 10.18 -5.30 19.83
N GLY A 416 9.76 -4.47 20.78
CA GLY A 416 9.53 -3.06 20.50
C GLY A 416 8.84 -2.29 21.62
N ALA A 417 8.64 -1.00 21.37
CA ALA A 417 7.92 -0.10 22.26
C ALA A 417 6.52 0.22 21.72
N LEU A 418 5.56 0.41 22.63
CA LEU A 418 4.19 0.81 22.30
C LEU A 418 3.92 2.22 22.82
N ALA A 419 3.32 3.07 21.99
CA ALA A 419 2.84 4.40 22.39
C ALA A 419 1.38 4.56 21.98
N GLY A 420 0.46 4.47 22.95
CA GLY A 420 -0.98 4.64 22.73
C GLY A 420 -1.71 3.42 22.16
N ALA A 421 -1.11 2.21 22.23
CA ALA A 421 -1.69 0.99 21.67
C ALA A 421 -2.53 0.22 22.69
N SER A 422 -3.62 -0.39 22.24
CA SER A 422 -4.30 -1.48 22.95
C SER A 422 -3.67 -2.81 22.55
N LEU A 423 -3.33 -3.66 23.52
CA LEU A 423 -2.63 -4.91 23.31
C LEU A 423 -3.45 -6.09 23.81
N GLN A 424 -3.59 -7.11 22.96
CA GLN A 424 -4.07 -8.44 23.31
C GLN A 424 -3.00 -9.48 22.94
N LEU A 425 -2.65 -10.33 23.89
CA LEU A 425 -1.71 -11.44 23.72
C LEU A 425 -2.46 -12.73 24.02
N ASP A 426 -2.26 -13.78 23.22
CA ASP A 426 -2.61 -15.13 23.69
C ASP A 426 -1.52 -15.73 24.60
N ALA A 427 -1.80 -16.89 25.21
CA ALA A 427 -0.88 -17.54 26.15
C ALA A 427 0.47 -17.95 25.51
N SER A 428 0.52 -18.12 24.20
CA SER A 428 1.71 -18.54 23.45
C SER A 428 2.55 -17.36 22.94
N SER A 429 1.98 -16.16 22.91
CA SER A 429 2.60 -14.96 22.35
C SER A 429 3.38 -14.17 23.40
N ARG A 430 4.34 -13.36 22.96
CA ARG A 430 5.24 -12.61 23.86
C ARG A 430 5.46 -11.18 23.38
N TRP A 431 5.66 -10.28 24.34
CA TRP A 431 6.15 -8.93 24.12
C TRP A 431 7.44 -8.71 24.90
N GLN A 432 8.53 -8.44 24.19
CA GLN A 432 9.79 -7.93 24.73
C GLN A 432 9.81 -6.41 24.56
N VAL A 433 9.75 -5.70 25.69
CA VAL A 433 9.74 -4.24 25.75
C VAL A 433 11.17 -3.74 25.56
N THR A 434 11.36 -2.77 24.66
CA THR A 434 12.68 -2.23 24.31
C THR A 434 12.87 -0.76 24.71
N ALA A 435 11.81 -0.11 25.20
CA ALA A 435 11.81 1.23 25.77
C ALA A 435 10.55 1.42 26.61
N ASP A 436 10.54 2.45 27.46
CA ASP A 436 9.34 2.85 28.18
C ASP A 436 8.15 2.99 27.22
N SER A 437 7.02 2.42 27.60
CA SER A 437 5.87 2.22 26.73
C SER A 437 4.59 2.68 27.42
N THR A 438 3.62 3.12 26.63
CA THR A 438 2.29 3.54 27.08
C THR A 438 1.23 2.72 26.35
N LEU A 439 0.41 2.00 27.11
CA LEU A 439 -0.75 1.26 26.63
C LEU A 439 -2.03 2.05 26.84
N ALA A 440 -2.91 2.02 25.85
CA ALA A 440 -4.31 2.40 26.04
C ALA A 440 -5.02 1.31 26.87
N VAL A 441 -5.11 0.09 26.34
CA VAL A 441 -5.75 -1.04 27.04
C VAL A 441 -4.85 -2.27 27.00
N LEU A 442 -4.70 -2.96 28.12
CA LEU A 442 -4.11 -4.30 28.17
C LEU A 442 -5.21 -5.33 28.39
N GLN A 443 -5.45 -6.18 27.40
CA GLN A 443 -6.43 -7.26 27.52
C GLN A 443 -5.76 -8.53 28.08
N PRO A 444 -6.37 -9.22 29.07
CA PRO A 444 -5.83 -10.45 29.59
C PRO A 444 -5.92 -11.58 28.53
N PRO A 445 -4.90 -12.46 28.43
CA PRO A 445 -4.94 -13.60 27.50
C PRO A 445 -6.11 -14.55 27.72
N ALA A 446 -6.48 -14.76 29.00
CA ALA A 446 -7.64 -15.52 29.43
C ALA A 446 -8.10 -15.01 30.81
N ALA A 447 -9.34 -15.29 31.19
CA ALA A 447 -9.85 -14.99 32.53
C ALA A 447 -8.95 -15.61 33.62
N GLY A 448 -8.60 -14.83 34.65
CA GLY A 448 -7.73 -15.28 35.74
C GLY A 448 -6.23 -15.25 35.44
N THR A 449 -5.81 -14.81 34.25
CA THR A 449 -4.38 -14.67 33.94
C THR A 449 -3.74 -13.59 34.80
N ALA A 450 -2.57 -13.87 35.38
CA ALA A 450 -1.82 -12.89 36.16
C ALA A 450 -1.45 -11.68 35.28
N PRO A 451 -1.58 -10.43 35.78
CA PRO A 451 -1.14 -9.25 35.06
C PRO A 451 0.32 -9.35 34.60
N GLY A 452 0.60 -8.86 33.40
CA GLY A 452 1.96 -8.89 32.82
C GLY A 452 2.38 -10.25 32.24
N THR A 453 1.54 -11.28 32.30
CA THR A 453 1.84 -12.58 31.66
C THR A 453 2.12 -12.37 30.16
N GLY A 454 3.28 -12.88 29.72
CA GLY A 454 3.74 -12.74 28.34
C GLY A 454 4.46 -11.43 28.03
N ILE A 455 4.66 -10.55 29.02
CA ILE A 455 5.40 -9.30 28.88
C ILE A 455 6.74 -9.41 29.63
N ASP A 456 7.83 -9.28 28.89
CA ASP A 456 9.18 -9.07 29.41
C ASP A 456 9.55 -7.60 29.23
N SER A 457 9.66 -6.89 30.34
CA SER A 457 9.91 -5.45 30.38
C SER A 457 11.33 -5.05 29.99
N GLY A 458 12.31 -5.96 30.06
CA GLY A 458 13.73 -5.59 29.87
C GLY A 458 14.22 -4.45 30.77
N GLY A 459 13.60 -4.25 31.94
CA GLY A 459 13.91 -3.15 32.88
C GLY A 459 13.13 -1.87 32.64
N HIS A 460 12.29 -1.80 31.60
CA HIS A 460 11.52 -0.62 31.23
C HIS A 460 10.18 -0.51 31.96
N THR A 461 9.64 0.71 32.00
CA THR A 461 8.31 0.96 32.58
C THR A 461 7.24 0.90 31.49
N VAL A 462 6.18 0.15 31.75
CA VAL A 462 4.96 0.13 30.93
C VAL A 462 3.86 0.87 31.68
N ARG A 463 3.32 1.94 31.09
CA ARG A 463 2.21 2.72 31.64
C ARG A 463 0.89 2.28 31.05
N TYR A 464 -0.18 2.34 31.85
CA TYR A 464 -1.54 2.11 31.37
C TYR A 464 -2.51 3.10 32.01
N ASP A 465 -3.60 3.43 31.32
CA ASP A 465 -4.65 4.30 31.86
C ASP A 465 -5.64 3.50 32.73
N ALA A 466 -5.52 3.63 34.04
CA ALA A 466 -6.38 2.93 35.00
C ALA A 466 -7.85 3.38 34.96
N ARG A 467 -8.17 4.50 34.30
CA ARG A 467 -9.54 5.03 34.14
C ARG A 467 -10.31 4.31 33.05
N LEU A 468 -9.62 3.67 32.10
CA LEU A 468 -10.26 2.96 31.01
C LEU A 468 -10.86 1.64 31.52
N PRO A 469 -12.14 1.34 31.22
CA PRO A 469 -12.80 0.12 31.70
C PRO A 469 -12.06 -1.18 31.31
N GLY A 470 -11.39 -1.18 30.16
CA GLY A 470 -10.57 -2.31 29.70
C GLY A 470 -9.41 -2.67 30.63
N ASN A 471 -9.00 -1.74 31.52
CA ASN A 471 -7.91 -1.93 32.48
C ASN A 471 -8.41 -2.14 33.93
N ALA A 472 -9.73 -2.23 34.17
CA ALA A 472 -10.28 -2.37 35.53
C ALA A 472 -9.73 -3.58 36.29
N TRP A 473 -9.40 -4.66 35.57
CA TRP A 473 -8.81 -5.88 36.13
C TRP A 473 -7.39 -5.68 36.71
N LEU A 474 -6.70 -4.60 36.34
CA LEU A 474 -5.40 -4.20 36.91
C LEU A 474 -5.53 -3.44 38.23
N GLN A 475 -6.76 -3.05 38.62
CA GLN A 475 -7.08 -2.43 39.91
C GLN A 475 -6.28 -1.14 40.23
N GLY A 476 -5.75 -0.45 39.20
CA GLY A 476 -4.90 0.73 39.40
C GLY A 476 -3.59 0.47 40.15
N ARG A 477 -3.06 -0.76 40.14
CA ARG A 477 -1.87 -1.15 40.89
C ARG A 477 -0.59 -1.04 40.06
N SER A 478 0.51 -0.68 40.71
CA SER A 478 1.86 -0.90 40.16
C SER A 478 2.27 -2.35 40.39
N LEU A 479 2.68 -3.05 39.34
CA LEU A 479 2.96 -4.48 39.32
C LEU A 479 4.34 -4.74 38.71
N PRO A 480 5.19 -5.59 39.31
CA PRO A 480 6.46 -5.97 38.70
C PRO A 480 6.22 -6.76 37.41
N LEU A 481 7.06 -6.54 36.41
CA LEU A 481 7.09 -7.33 35.19
C LEU A 481 8.33 -8.22 35.16
N ALA A 482 8.28 -9.30 34.39
CA ALA A 482 9.50 -10.04 34.04
C ALA A 482 10.52 -9.08 33.40
N GLY A 483 11.82 -9.32 33.58
CA GLY A 483 12.88 -8.44 33.08
C GLY A 483 13.23 -7.25 33.98
N GLY A 484 12.56 -7.07 35.13
CA GLY A 484 12.97 -6.13 36.18
C GLY A 484 12.30 -4.75 36.17
N GLY A 485 11.47 -4.48 35.17
CA GLY A 485 10.64 -3.27 35.08
C GLY A 485 9.27 -3.42 35.74
N GLN A 486 8.37 -2.48 35.44
CA GLN A 486 7.06 -2.40 36.10
C GLN A 486 5.93 -2.00 35.14
N LEU A 487 4.74 -2.55 35.38
CA LEU A 487 3.47 -2.09 34.83
C LEU A 487 2.84 -1.14 35.84
N VAL A 488 2.70 0.13 35.49
CA VAL A 488 2.25 1.18 36.43
C VAL A 488 1.06 1.95 35.87
N PRO A 489 0.10 2.36 36.73
CA PRO A 489 -0.92 3.30 36.31
C PRO A 489 -0.26 4.64 35.97
N GLY A 490 -0.63 5.24 34.85
CA GLY A 490 -0.09 6.54 34.46
C GLY A 490 -0.81 7.10 33.24
N ASN A 491 -1.24 8.36 33.36
CA ASN A 491 -1.72 9.14 32.23
C ASN A 491 -0.51 9.80 31.58
N GLU A 492 -0.39 9.78 30.26
CA GLU A 492 0.37 10.85 29.61
C GLU A 492 -0.44 12.15 29.70
N PRO A 493 0.19 13.28 30.04
CA PRO A 493 -0.45 14.59 29.95
C PRO A 493 -0.58 14.98 28.47
N GLY A 494 -1.76 14.80 27.87
CA GLY A 494 -2.00 15.24 26.49
C GLY A 494 -3.18 14.57 25.77
N ALA A 495 -4.29 14.36 26.49
CA ALA A 495 -5.58 14.04 25.87
C ALA A 495 -6.24 15.29 25.28
#